data_AF-A0A0G0F1D6-F1
#
_entry.id   AF-A0A0G0F1D6-F1
#
_cell.length_a   1.000
_cell.length_b   1.000
_cell.length_c   1.000
_cell.angle_alpha   90.00
_cell.angle_beta   90.00
_cell.angle_gamma   90.00
#
_symmetry.space_group_name_H-M   'P 1'
#
loop_
_entity.id
_entity.type
_entity.pdbx_description
1 polymer ?
#
loop_
_entity_poly.entity_id
_entity_poly.type
_entity_poly.pdbx_seq_one_letter_code
_entity_poly.pdbx_strand_id
1 'polypeptide(L)'
;EATRKKINEMVDEINSMVVVLNRLATTLNLAVEKYNTVGASRGESFEEGVYIQEGLSRQIDIYEFSNRDKLVRVLAHELGHALGLDHVDDTKAIMYEFNQGNNKALTKADLAELQIKCIK
;
A
#
# COMPACT_ATOMS: atom_id res chain seq x y z
N GLU A 1 -27.67 29.03 45.32
CA GLU A 1 -27.77 27.58 44.95
C GLU A 1 -27.86 27.33 43.45
N ALA A 2 -28.75 28.00 42.70
CA ALA A 2 -28.93 27.77 41.26
C ALA A 2 -27.63 27.90 40.42
N THR A 3 -26.77 28.88 40.71
CA THR A 3 -25.49 29.06 40.00
C THR A 3 -24.50 27.92 40.24
N ARG A 4 -24.46 27.38 41.46
CA ARG A 4 -23.58 26.26 41.82
C ARG A 4 -24.03 24.97 41.12
N LYS A 5 -25.34 24.75 41.00
CA LYS A 5 -25.91 23.61 40.26
C LYS A 5 -25.54 23.68 38.78
N LYS A 6 -25.67 24.86 38.16
CA LYS A 6 -25.32 25.07 36.75
C LYS A 6 -23.82 24.88 36.48
N ILE A 7 -22.95 25.32 37.39
CA ILE A 7 -21.50 25.08 37.30
C ILE A 7 -21.19 23.57 37.36
N ASN A 8 -21.84 22.84 38.27
CA ASN A 8 -21.64 21.39 38.37
C ASN A 8 -22.11 20.66 37.10
N GLU A 9 -23.25 21.04 36.53
CA GLU A 9 -23.75 20.49 35.25
C GLU A 9 -22.75 20.75 34.10
N MET A 10 -22.16 21.94 34.04
CA MET A 10 -21.11 22.27 33.05
C MET A 10 -19.82 21.46 33.28
N VAL A 11 -19.44 21.21 34.54
CA VAL A 11 -18.28 20.38 34.87
C VAL A 11 -18.51 18.93 34.41
N ASP A 12 -19.71 18.40 34.63
CA ASP A 12 -20.08 17.05 34.18
C ASP A 12 -20.06 16.94 32.65
N GLU A 13 -20.58 17.96 31.95
CA GLU A 13 -20.54 18.04 30.49
C GLU A 13 -19.10 18.08 29.97
N ILE A 14 -18.23 18.94 30.53
CA ILE A 14 -16.81 19.03 30.17
C ILE A 14 -16.11 17.68 30.42
N ASN A 15 -16.35 17.05 31.55
CA ASN A 15 -15.77 15.74 31.87
C ASN A 15 -16.18 14.68 30.85
N SER A 16 -17.45 14.70 30.39
CA SER A 16 -17.91 13.79 29.34
C SER A 16 -17.21 14.05 28.00
N MET A 17 -16.99 15.31 27.64
CA MET A 17 -16.27 15.69 26.42
C MET A 17 -14.81 15.26 26.47
N VAL A 18 -14.15 15.38 27.62
CA VAL A 18 -12.77 14.90 27.83
C VAL A 18 -12.67 13.39 27.60
N VAL A 19 -13.65 12.61 28.08
CA VAL A 19 -13.70 11.16 27.83
C VAL A 19 -13.83 10.87 26.33
N VAL A 20 -14.68 11.59 25.62
CA VAL A 20 -14.86 11.42 24.17
C VAL A 20 -13.57 11.80 23.41
N LEU A 21 -12.94 12.92 23.75
CA LEU A 21 -11.68 13.36 23.14
C LEU A 21 -10.55 12.36 23.34
N ASN A 22 -10.40 11.83 24.56
CA ASN A 22 -9.39 10.81 24.85
C ASN A 22 -9.61 9.52 24.06
N ARG A 23 -10.87 9.11 23.89
CA ARG A 23 -11.22 7.97 23.01
C ARG A 23 -10.86 8.24 21.57
N LEU A 24 -11.18 9.43 21.05
CA LEU A 24 -10.86 9.82 19.67
C LEU A 24 -9.34 9.84 19.44
N ALA A 25 -8.57 10.42 20.37
CA ALA A 25 -7.12 10.45 20.31
C ALA A 25 -6.52 9.03 20.32
N THR A 26 -7.07 8.13 21.14
CA THR A 26 -6.65 6.72 21.19
C THR A 26 -6.92 6.02 19.85
N THR A 27 -8.13 6.19 19.30
CA THR A 27 -8.50 5.62 17.98
C THR A 27 -7.59 6.15 16.87
N LEU A 28 -7.29 7.45 16.89
CA LEU A 28 -6.40 8.06 15.90
C LEU A 28 -4.98 7.50 16.01
N ASN A 29 -4.44 7.37 17.23
CA ASN A 29 -3.11 6.80 17.45
C ASN A 29 -3.03 5.35 16.94
N LEU A 30 -4.06 4.52 17.20
CA LEU A 30 -4.12 3.15 16.68
C LEU A 30 -4.18 3.11 15.14
N ALA A 31 -4.88 4.06 14.51
CA ALA A 31 -4.94 4.16 13.06
C ALA A 31 -3.60 4.59 12.46
N VAL A 32 -2.90 5.54 13.08
CA VAL A 32 -1.55 5.99 12.69
C VAL A 32 -0.55 4.85 12.85
N GLU A 33 -0.60 4.12 13.97
CA GLU A 33 0.27 2.96 14.19
C GLU A 33 0.08 1.92 13.10
N LYS A 34 -1.18 1.56 12.80
CA LYS A 34 -1.53 0.63 11.71
C LYS A 34 -1.05 1.13 10.35
N TYR A 35 -1.23 2.42 10.04
CA TYR A 35 -0.75 3.00 8.79
C TYR A 35 0.77 2.93 8.67
N ASN A 36 1.49 3.26 9.74
CA ASN A 36 2.94 3.21 9.79
C ASN A 36 3.47 1.78 9.72
N THR A 37 2.79 0.80 10.33
CA THR A 37 3.18 -0.62 10.20
C THR A 37 2.98 -1.09 8.77
N VAL A 38 1.87 -0.73 8.14
CA VAL A 38 1.59 -1.07 6.74
C VAL A 38 2.62 -0.43 5.81
N GLY A 39 2.93 0.86 5.98
CA GLY A 39 3.97 1.54 5.21
C GLY A 39 5.37 0.97 5.43
N ALA A 40 5.76 0.70 6.67
CA ALA A 40 7.08 0.15 7.00
C ALA A 40 7.26 -1.31 6.54
N SER A 41 6.19 -2.11 6.52
CA SER A 41 6.21 -3.49 6.01
C SER A 41 6.28 -3.58 4.48
N ARG A 42 5.98 -2.48 3.77
CA ARG A 42 5.81 -2.45 2.31
C ARG A 42 7.01 -1.90 1.54
N GLY A 43 8.07 -1.45 2.22
CA GLY A 43 9.22 -0.80 1.58
C GLY A 43 8.92 0.64 1.14
N GLU A 44 9.97 1.38 0.77
CA GLU A 44 9.86 2.78 0.33
C GLU A 44 9.12 2.95 -1.02
N SER A 45 8.92 1.86 -1.77
CA SER A 45 8.13 1.80 -2.99
C SER A 45 6.66 1.47 -2.64
N PHE A 46 5.74 2.40 -2.92
CA PHE A 46 4.32 2.08 -2.93
C PHE A 46 4.03 1.17 -4.14
N GLU A 47 4.13 -0.14 -3.95
CA GLU A 47 3.84 -1.13 -4.98
C GLU A 47 2.32 -1.41 -5.02
N GLU A 48 1.73 -1.31 -6.22
CA GLU A 48 0.29 -1.53 -6.47
C GLU A 48 -0.11 -3.01 -6.29
N GLY A 49 0.86 -3.92 -6.26
CA GLY A 49 0.75 -5.34 -5.96
C GLY A 49 2.07 -5.92 -5.48
N VAL A 50 2.10 -7.20 -5.12
CA VAL A 50 3.32 -7.94 -4.80
C VAL A 50 3.20 -9.42 -5.16
N TYR A 51 4.21 -9.96 -5.82
CA TYR A 51 4.42 -11.39 -6.00
C TYR A 51 5.13 -12.00 -4.79
N ILE A 52 4.54 -13.06 -4.23
CA ILE A 52 5.06 -13.78 -3.07
C ILE A 52 5.28 -15.24 -3.46
N GLN A 53 6.47 -15.76 -3.15
CA GLN A 53 6.79 -17.18 -3.26
C GLN A 53 7.26 -17.74 -1.91
N GLU A 54 6.47 -18.65 -1.34
CA GLU A 54 6.79 -19.35 -0.09
C GLU A 54 6.83 -20.86 -0.34
N GLY A 55 8.05 -21.41 -0.46
CA GLY A 55 8.24 -22.81 -0.82
C GLY A 55 7.65 -23.13 -2.20
N LEU A 56 6.60 -23.95 -2.23
CA LEU A 56 5.86 -24.29 -3.45
C LEU A 56 4.65 -23.38 -3.70
N SER A 57 4.25 -22.56 -2.72
CA SER A 57 3.14 -21.63 -2.86
C SER A 57 3.57 -20.40 -3.66
N ARG A 58 2.70 -19.96 -4.57
CA ARG A 58 2.88 -18.75 -5.37
C ARG A 58 1.59 -17.93 -5.30
N GLN A 59 1.71 -16.68 -4.91
CA GLN A 59 0.58 -15.78 -4.72
C GLN A 59 0.92 -14.40 -5.28
N ILE A 60 -0.11 -13.70 -5.77
CA ILE A 60 -0.03 -12.29 -6.11
C ILE A 60 -1.09 -11.58 -5.28
N ASP A 61 -0.66 -10.64 -4.46
CA ASP A 61 -1.55 -9.73 -3.75
C ASP A 61 -1.67 -8.43 -4.55
N ILE A 62 -2.89 -7.96 -4.78
CA ILE A 62 -3.15 -6.67 -5.43
C ILE A 62 -3.74 -5.72 -4.41
N TYR A 63 -3.09 -4.59 -4.19
CA TYR A 63 -3.48 -3.62 -3.17
C TYR A 63 -4.30 -2.46 -3.73
N GLU A 64 -3.96 -1.96 -4.92
CA GLU A 64 -4.67 -0.84 -5.53
C GLU A 64 -4.65 -0.91 -7.06
N PHE A 65 -5.75 -0.50 -7.69
CA PHE A 65 -5.79 -0.17 -9.11
C PHE A 65 -6.94 0.80 -9.37
N SER A 66 -6.74 1.80 -10.24
CA SER A 66 -7.78 2.79 -10.55
C SER A 66 -8.75 2.34 -11.65
N ASN A 67 -8.35 1.38 -12.49
CA ASN A 67 -9.17 0.86 -13.57
C ASN A 67 -8.63 -0.49 -14.08
N ARG A 68 -9.36 -1.12 -15.02
CA ARG A 68 -8.99 -2.41 -15.61
C ARG A 68 -7.61 -2.40 -16.28
N ASP A 69 -7.26 -1.33 -16.97
CA ASP A 69 -5.96 -1.25 -17.66
C ASP A 69 -4.80 -1.21 -16.66
N LYS A 70 -4.98 -0.49 -15.55
CA LYS A 70 -4.01 -0.48 -14.45
C LYS A 70 -3.91 -1.85 -13.78
N LEU A 71 -5.02 -2.51 -13.49
CA LEU A 71 -5.00 -3.88 -12.95
C LEU A 71 -4.20 -4.84 -13.86
N VAL A 72 -4.44 -4.79 -15.18
CA VAL A 72 -3.70 -5.62 -16.13
C VAL A 72 -2.21 -5.29 -16.10
N ARG A 73 -1.83 -4.01 -15.97
CA ARG A 73 -0.43 -3.60 -15.88
C ARG A 73 0.25 -4.11 -14.60
N VAL A 74 -0.39 -3.95 -13.44
CA VAL A 74 0.11 -4.47 -12.16
C VAL A 74 0.32 -5.97 -12.26
N LEU A 75 -0.70 -6.71 -12.72
CA LEU A 75 -0.59 -8.16 -12.88
C LEU A 75 0.54 -8.55 -13.84
N ALA A 76 0.76 -7.81 -14.92
CA ALA A 76 1.87 -8.07 -15.84
C ALA A 76 3.24 -7.87 -15.16
N HIS A 77 3.36 -6.86 -14.29
CA HIS A 77 4.56 -6.62 -13.48
C HIS A 77 4.81 -7.77 -12.48
N GLU A 78 3.81 -8.13 -11.67
CA GLU A 78 3.94 -9.21 -10.69
C GLU A 78 4.20 -10.57 -11.34
N LEU A 79 3.59 -10.82 -12.51
CA LEU A 79 3.88 -12.02 -13.29
C LEU A 79 5.31 -12.01 -13.85
N GLY A 80 5.89 -10.84 -14.09
CA GLY A 80 7.32 -10.72 -14.39
C GLY A 80 8.18 -11.22 -13.24
N HIS A 81 7.90 -10.82 -12.00
CA HIS A 81 8.56 -11.40 -10.83
C HIS A 81 8.32 -12.90 -10.67
N ALA A 82 7.13 -13.39 -11.01
CA ALA A 82 6.83 -14.83 -11.02
C ALA A 82 7.65 -15.60 -12.08
N LEU A 83 8.09 -14.94 -13.14
CA LEU A 83 9.04 -15.44 -14.13
C LEU A 83 10.52 -15.25 -13.70
N GLY A 84 10.74 -14.62 -12.54
CA GLY A 84 12.06 -14.34 -11.98
C GLY A 84 12.72 -13.08 -12.53
N LEU A 85 11.98 -12.18 -13.18
CA LEU A 85 12.50 -10.89 -13.65
C LEU A 85 12.74 -9.95 -12.47
N ASP A 86 13.86 -9.25 -12.52
CA ASP A 86 14.19 -8.17 -11.60
C ASP A 86 13.67 -6.82 -12.16
N HIS A 87 13.68 -5.79 -11.32
CA HIS A 87 13.35 -4.43 -11.78
C HIS A 87 14.36 -3.91 -12.81
N VAL A 88 13.89 -3.07 -13.73
CA VAL A 88 14.72 -2.40 -14.73
C VAL A 88 14.59 -0.87 -14.60
N ASP A 89 15.64 -0.13 -14.94
CA ASP A 89 15.68 1.35 -14.79
C ASP A 89 14.84 2.11 -15.83
N ASP A 90 14.33 1.44 -16.87
CA ASP A 90 13.53 2.09 -17.91
C ASP A 90 12.15 2.46 -17.37
N THR A 91 11.92 3.76 -17.14
CA THR A 91 10.67 4.30 -16.60
C THR A 91 9.41 3.95 -17.40
N LYS A 92 9.56 3.48 -18.65
CA LYS A 92 8.45 3.04 -19.51
C LYS A 92 8.24 1.53 -19.50
N ALA A 93 9.15 0.77 -18.89
CA ALA A 93 9.07 -0.68 -18.79
C ALA A 93 7.88 -1.11 -17.94
N ILE A 94 7.44 -2.36 -18.15
CA ILE A 94 6.51 -2.99 -17.23
C ILE A 94 7.23 -3.24 -15.91
N MET A 95 8.47 -3.76 -15.95
CA MET A 95 9.31 -4.07 -14.79
C MET A 95 10.00 -2.85 -14.15
N TYR A 96 9.55 -1.62 -14.43
CA TYR A 96 10.02 -0.45 -13.68
C TYR A 96 9.47 -0.48 -12.25
N GLU A 97 10.34 -0.28 -11.26
CA GLU A 97 10.03 -0.35 -9.82
C GLU A 97 8.83 0.53 -9.42
N PHE A 98 8.68 1.70 -10.03
CA PHE A 98 7.53 2.57 -9.78
C PHE A 98 6.44 2.36 -10.81
N ASN A 99 5.26 1.91 -10.38
CA ASN A 99 4.08 1.73 -11.24
C ASN A 99 3.39 3.06 -11.63
N GLN A 100 4.17 4.04 -12.08
CA GLN A 100 3.70 5.33 -12.59
C GLN A 100 3.44 5.29 -14.11
N GLY A 101 3.92 4.24 -14.78
CA GLY A 101 3.75 4.05 -16.22
C GLY A 101 2.31 3.78 -16.63
N ASN A 102 1.90 4.32 -17.78
CA ASN A 102 0.65 3.93 -18.47
C ASN A 102 0.93 3.01 -19.67
N ASN A 103 2.19 2.59 -19.84
CA ASN A 103 2.59 1.77 -20.95
C ASN A 103 2.00 0.35 -20.80
N LYS A 104 1.43 -0.17 -21.90
CA LYS A 104 0.82 -1.50 -21.97
C LYS A 104 1.69 -2.50 -22.73
N ALA A 105 2.75 -2.02 -23.38
CA ALA A 105 3.64 -2.84 -24.19
C ALA A 105 4.98 -3.04 -23.47
N LEU A 106 5.52 -4.25 -23.59
CA LEU A 106 6.88 -4.57 -23.16
C LEU A 106 7.87 -3.68 -23.91
N THR A 107 8.79 -3.10 -23.16
CA THR A 107 9.91 -2.34 -23.69
C THR A 107 11.05 -3.28 -24.08
N LYS A 108 12.09 -2.73 -24.70
CA LYS A 108 13.32 -3.48 -24.96
C LYS A 108 14.00 -3.92 -23.67
N ALA A 109 13.87 -3.15 -22.59
CA ALA A 109 14.43 -3.50 -21.28
C ALA A 109 13.72 -4.73 -20.69
N ASP A 110 12.37 -4.75 -20.72
CA ASP A 110 11.59 -5.91 -20.29
C ASP A 110 11.97 -7.19 -21.06
N LEU A 111 12.12 -7.07 -22.39
CA LEU A 111 12.47 -8.20 -23.25
C LEU A 111 13.90 -8.68 -23.02
N ALA A 112 14.84 -7.77 -22.75
CA ALA A 112 16.23 -8.13 -22.44
C ALA A 112 16.31 -8.90 -21.12
N GLU A 113 15.59 -8.45 -20.09
CA GLU A 113 15.55 -9.16 -18.80
C GLU A 113 14.89 -10.55 -18.95
N LEU A 114 13.82 -10.65 -19.73
CA LEU A 114 13.18 -11.93 -20.03
C LEU A 114 14.12 -12.90 -20.75
N GLN A 115 14.93 -12.41 -21.69
CA GLN A 115 15.93 -13.23 -22.37
C GLN A 115 17.00 -13.74 -21.39
N ILE A 116 17.44 -12.92 -20.44
CA ILE A 116 18.43 -13.33 -19.43
C ILE A 116 17.91 -14.52 -18.61
N LYS A 117 16.63 -14.51 -18.21
CA LYS A 117 16.05 -15.60 -17.42
C LYS A 117 15.72 -16.85 -18.25
N CYS A 118 15.34 -16.70 -19.52
CA CYS A 118 14.94 -17.82 -20.40
C CYS A 118 16.12 -18.61 -21.03
N ILE A 119 17.35 -18.11 -20.95
CA ILE A 119 18.55 -18.77 -21.53
C ILE A 119 19.24 -19.70 -20.51
N LYS A 120 18.71 -19.80 -19.28
CA LYS A 120 19.19 -20.74 -18.26
C LYS A 120 18.50 -22.11 -18.32
#